data_AF-A0A7C5JRD1-F1
#
_entry.id   AF-A0A7C5JRD1-F1
#
_cell.length_a   1.000
_cell.length_b   1.000
_cell.length_c   1.000
_cell.angle_alpha   90.00
_cell.angle_beta   90.00
_cell.angle_gamma   90.00
#
_symmetry.space_group_name_H-M   'P 1'
#
loop_
_entity.id
_entity.type
_entity.pdbx_description
1 polymer ?
#
loop_
_entity_poly.entity_id
_entity_poly.type
_entity_poly.pdbx_seq_one_letter_code
_entity_poly.pdbx_strand_id
1 'polypeptide(L)'
;NYNVATMPEFFEKRYNSKFLKFLSSIAIFVFLVPYSAAVFMGLSYLFKSNFNMSYTLALVFMGVFTAIYLVMGGYKSITMIDVAFGMIMVAGVIILFISTLIKGNGLSNITAQLSAINPKLTKIIGPPGLWPLFSLVFLTSVAPFAMPQLIQKFYAIKDKRAIRTGMIASTIFAILITGIAYFTGATTRVFLSSEVAPAAFNNEKPVFDALMPELLANVIPASLSVLMLLLILSASMSTLAALVLVSSSSVSKDIYAGFINKKISDKSLTMLMRILSAVFILISVIIAYFKPTTIVSILGISWGAIGSVFLGPFIWGLFTKSANKVGAIASAVLGLGTCLILYITKMPSPQAGTIGMIVSLVANPIFSMLKSLEPKGKLSKA
;
A
#
# COMPACT_ATOMS: atom_id res chain seq x y z
N ASN A 1 9.19 -3.94 26.55
CA ASN A 1 7.80 -3.95 26.00
C ASN A 1 7.18 -2.58 26.19
N TYR A 2 6.88 -1.86 25.10
CA TYR A 2 6.30 -0.51 25.17
C TYR A 2 4.78 -0.48 25.43
N ASN A 3 4.09 -1.63 25.35
CA ASN A 3 2.63 -1.77 25.46
C ASN A 3 1.89 -0.68 24.68
N VAL A 4 2.04 -0.72 23.36
CA VAL A 4 1.47 0.23 22.40
C VAL A 4 0.58 -0.53 21.44
N ALA A 5 -0.45 0.14 20.95
CA ALA A 5 -1.42 -0.43 20.00
C ALA A 5 -1.32 0.20 18.61
N THR A 6 -0.64 1.34 18.48
CA THR A 6 -0.47 2.05 17.21
C THR A 6 0.99 2.41 16.96
N MET A 7 1.32 2.61 15.68
CA MET A 7 2.65 3.06 15.27
C MET A 7 3.00 4.48 15.78
N PRO A 8 2.07 5.46 15.78
CA PRO A 8 2.31 6.76 16.41
C PRO A 8 2.57 6.67 17.93
N GLU A 9 1.85 5.81 18.67
CA GLU A 9 2.15 5.56 20.09
C GLU A 9 3.54 4.95 20.29
N PHE A 10 3.96 4.03 19.41
CA PHE A 10 5.31 3.48 19.43
C PHE A 10 6.36 4.59 19.31
N PHE A 11 6.21 5.51 18.36
CA PHE A 11 7.17 6.61 18.21
C PHE A 11 7.15 7.59 19.37
N GLU A 12 5.99 7.88 19.96
CA GLU A 12 5.91 8.68 21.18
C GLU A 12 6.75 8.07 22.28
N LYS A 13 6.57 6.78 22.57
CA LYS A 13 7.24 6.11 23.68
C LYS A 13 8.71 5.83 23.39
N ARG A 14 9.07 5.41 22.17
CA ARG A 14 10.45 5.08 21.79
C ARG A 14 11.36 6.31 21.77
N TYR A 15 10.83 7.46 21.35
CA TYR A 15 11.61 8.68 21.14
C TYR A 15 11.26 9.81 22.11
N ASN A 16 10.34 9.58 23.05
CA ASN A 16 9.80 10.60 23.96
C ASN A 16 9.40 11.89 23.22
N SER A 17 8.62 11.72 22.14
CA SER A 17 8.33 12.78 21.17
C SER A 17 6.86 12.85 20.78
N LYS A 18 6.14 13.79 21.40
CA LYS A 18 4.77 14.17 21.01
C LYS A 18 4.67 14.64 19.57
N PHE A 19 5.70 15.32 19.07
CA PHE A 19 5.77 15.75 17.67
C PHE A 19 5.77 14.56 16.71
N LEU A 20 6.55 13.52 16.98
CA LEU A 20 6.57 12.33 16.12
C LEU A 20 5.23 11.61 16.09
N LYS A 21 4.54 11.53 17.24
CA LYS A 21 3.18 11.00 17.28
C LYS A 21 2.25 11.79 16.36
N PHE A 22 2.21 13.11 16.53
CA PHE A 22 1.36 13.99 15.73
C PHE A 22 1.68 13.92 14.23
N LEU A 23 2.96 14.07 13.86
CA LEU A 23 3.43 13.97 12.49
C LEU A 23 3.05 12.62 11.86
N SER A 24 3.25 11.54 12.61
CA SER A 24 2.93 10.20 12.13
C SER A 24 1.44 10.02 11.90
N SER A 25 0.60 10.39 12.87
CA SER A 25 -0.85 10.29 12.72
C SER A 25 -1.39 11.08 11.53
N ILE A 26 -0.88 12.29 11.28
CA ILE A 26 -1.24 13.07 10.09
C ILE A 26 -0.76 12.39 8.82
N ALA A 27 0.50 11.94 8.77
CA ALA A 27 1.04 11.26 7.60
C ALA A 27 0.24 10.00 7.25
N ILE A 28 -0.17 9.21 8.26
CA ILE A 28 -1.05 8.06 8.08
C ILE A 28 -2.35 8.50 7.39
N PHE A 29 -3.09 9.44 7.97
CA PHE A 29 -4.37 9.85 7.41
C PHE A 29 -4.23 10.42 5.99
N VAL A 30 -3.28 11.35 5.78
CA VAL A 30 -3.10 12.05 4.50
C VAL A 30 -2.65 11.11 3.40
N PHE A 31 -1.68 10.22 3.64
CA PHE A 31 -1.10 9.41 2.58
C PHE A 31 -1.82 8.07 2.37
N LEU A 32 -2.58 7.56 3.34
CA LEU A 32 -3.42 6.37 3.10
C LEU A 32 -4.71 6.70 2.34
N VAL A 33 -5.17 7.95 2.33
CA VAL A 33 -6.32 8.39 1.52
C VAL A 33 -6.07 8.16 0.00
N PRO A 34 -4.96 8.65 -0.60
CA PRO A 34 -4.62 8.34 -1.98
C PRO A 34 -4.49 6.83 -2.26
N TYR A 35 -3.97 6.05 -1.32
CA TYR A 35 -3.94 4.59 -1.46
C TYR A 35 -5.35 4.03 -1.61
N SER A 36 -6.25 4.37 -0.68
CA SER A 36 -7.65 3.95 -0.74
C SER A 36 -8.32 4.38 -2.06
N ALA A 37 -8.06 5.61 -2.53
CA ALA A 37 -8.53 6.08 -3.83
C ALA A 37 -8.04 5.20 -4.99
N ALA A 38 -6.75 4.82 -4.99
CA ALA A 38 -6.18 3.94 -6.01
C ALA A 38 -6.84 2.55 -6.02
N VAL A 39 -7.21 2.01 -4.85
CA VAL A 39 -7.95 0.75 -4.74
C VAL A 39 -9.38 0.89 -5.31
N PHE A 40 -10.08 1.98 -4.99
CA PHE A 40 -11.39 2.27 -5.59
C PHE A 40 -11.31 2.44 -7.10
N MET A 41 -10.25 3.09 -7.61
CA MET A 41 -10.03 3.21 -9.06
C MET A 41 -9.89 1.83 -9.71
N GLY A 42 -9.04 0.96 -9.16
CA GLY A 42 -8.84 -0.40 -9.69
C GLY A 42 -10.13 -1.21 -9.72
N LEU A 43 -10.89 -1.20 -8.63
CA LEU A 43 -12.21 -1.83 -8.56
C LEU A 43 -13.18 -1.30 -9.62
N SER A 44 -13.25 0.02 -9.77
CA SER A 44 -14.19 0.67 -10.68
C SER A 44 -13.86 0.37 -12.15
N TYR A 45 -12.58 0.30 -12.51
CA TYR A 45 -12.17 -0.14 -13.86
C TYR A 45 -12.53 -1.61 -14.12
N LEU A 46 -12.37 -2.48 -13.13
CA LEU A 46 -12.71 -3.89 -13.26
C LEU A 46 -14.21 -4.11 -13.43
N PHE A 47 -15.03 -3.45 -12.63
CA PHE A 47 -16.48 -3.50 -12.78
C PHE A 47 -16.94 -2.91 -14.13
N LYS A 48 -16.31 -1.83 -14.60
CA LYS A 48 -16.58 -1.28 -15.92
C LYS A 48 -16.33 -2.31 -17.04
N SER A 49 -15.18 -2.98 -17.01
CA SER A 49 -14.78 -3.95 -18.05
C SER A 49 -15.62 -5.24 -18.01
N ASN A 50 -16.01 -5.71 -16.82
CA ASN A 50 -16.74 -6.99 -16.69
C ASN A 50 -18.27 -6.87 -16.77
N PHE A 51 -18.86 -5.73 -16.35
CA PHE A 51 -20.32 -5.55 -16.30
C PHE A 51 -20.84 -4.51 -17.29
N ASN A 52 -19.98 -3.95 -18.15
CA ASN A 52 -20.32 -2.82 -19.04
C ASN A 52 -20.98 -1.64 -18.29
N MET A 53 -20.62 -1.47 -17.02
CA MET A 53 -21.16 -0.45 -16.13
C MET A 53 -20.34 0.84 -16.26
N SER A 54 -20.97 2.00 -16.09
CA SER A 54 -20.21 3.27 -16.09
C SER A 54 -19.25 3.31 -14.89
N TYR A 55 -18.04 3.84 -15.11
CA TYR A 55 -17.02 3.95 -14.06
C TYR A 55 -17.55 4.63 -12.80
N THR A 56 -18.30 5.72 -12.97
CA THR A 56 -18.85 6.51 -11.86
C THR A 56 -19.85 5.72 -11.05
N LEU A 57 -20.73 4.95 -11.71
CA LEU A 57 -21.70 4.12 -11.02
C LEU A 57 -21.01 3.00 -10.24
N ALA A 58 -19.99 2.36 -10.84
CA ALA A 58 -19.19 1.35 -10.15
C ALA A 58 -18.48 1.96 -8.93
N LEU A 59 -17.87 3.14 -9.07
CA LEU A 59 -17.20 3.83 -7.98
C LEU A 59 -18.15 4.17 -6.82
N VAL A 60 -19.32 4.73 -7.11
CA VAL A 60 -20.32 5.08 -6.09
C VAL A 60 -20.83 3.82 -5.40
N PHE A 61 -21.15 2.77 -6.16
CA PHE A 61 -21.56 1.48 -5.62
C PHE A 61 -20.51 0.91 -4.65
N MET A 62 -19.24 0.88 -5.07
CA MET A 62 -18.14 0.39 -4.23
C MET A 62 -17.95 1.26 -2.98
N GLY A 63 -18.03 2.59 -3.11
CA GLY A 63 -17.92 3.52 -1.99
C GLY A 63 -19.01 3.29 -0.93
N VAL A 64 -20.27 3.19 -1.37
CA VAL A 64 -21.43 2.92 -0.49
C VAL A 64 -21.30 1.56 0.16
N PHE A 65 -20.97 0.52 -0.62
CA PHE A 65 -20.79 -0.83 -0.11
C PHE A 65 -19.69 -0.91 0.96
N THR A 66 -18.52 -0.29 0.68
CA THR A 66 -17.42 -0.22 1.63
C THR A 66 -17.80 0.59 2.88
N ALA A 67 -18.55 1.69 2.74
CA ALA A 67 -19.01 2.48 3.89
C ALA A 67 -19.93 1.68 4.81
N ILE A 68 -20.93 0.99 4.26
CA ILE A 68 -21.86 0.15 5.03
C ILE A 68 -21.07 -0.93 5.78
N TYR A 69 -20.23 -1.67 5.06
CA TYR A 69 -19.46 -2.78 5.63
C TYR A 69 -18.49 -2.33 6.74
N LEU A 70 -17.74 -1.24 6.52
CA LEU A 70 -16.69 -0.81 7.45
C LEU A 70 -17.20 0.02 8.62
N VAL A 71 -18.28 0.77 8.45
CA VAL A 71 -18.88 1.53 9.55
C VAL A 71 -19.63 0.60 10.52
N MET A 72 -20.21 -0.49 9.99
CA MET A 72 -20.91 -1.48 10.80
C MET A 72 -19.97 -2.54 11.39
N GLY A 73 -18.90 -2.92 10.68
CA GLY A 73 -17.97 -3.99 11.06
C GLY A 73 -16.96 -3.60 12.15
N GLY A 74 -16.91 -4.35 13.25
CA GLY A 74 -15.83 -4.26 14.24
C GLY A 74 -14.56 -5.01 13.78
N TYR A 75 -13.39 -4.62 14.31
CA TYR A 75 -12.07 -5.17 13.95
C TYR A 75 -11.99 -6.70 13.99
N LYS A 76 -12.65 -7.35 14.96
CA LYS A 76 -12.62 -8.81 15.13
C LYS A 76 -13.33 -9.56 14.00
N SER A 77 -14.48 -9.05 13.52
CA SER A 77 -15.22 -9.64 12.39
C SER A 77 -14.42 -9.54 11.08
N ILE A 78 -13.62 -8.47 10.93
CA ILE A 78 -12.80 -8.24 9.74
C ILE A 78 -11.68 -9.28 9.63
N THR A 79 -11.06 -9.69 10.74
CA THR A 79 -9.94 -10.65 10.69
C THR A 79 -10.31 -12.05 10.19
N MET A 80 -11.54 -12.54 10.45
CA MET A 80 -11.99 -13.82 9.92
C MET A 80 -12.31 -13.74 8.42
N ILE A 81 -12.89 -12.61 7.99
CA ILE A 81 -13.19 -12.33 6.59
C ILE A 81 -11.90 -12.22 5.77
N ASP A 82 -10.86 -11.58 6.32
CA ASP A 82 -9.52 -11.49 5.70
C ASP A 82 -8.93 -12.88 5.37
N VAL A 83 -9.14 -13.89 6.22
CA VAL A 83 -8.63 -15.25 5.97
C VAL A 83 -9.39 -15.91 4.81
N ALA A 84 -10.72 -15.79 4.79
CA ALA A 84 -11.53 -16.30 3.68
C ALA A 84 -11.13 -15.64 2.35
N PHE A 85 -10.96 -14.32 2.36
CA PHE A 85 -10.48 -13.55 1.21
C PHE A 85 -9.06 -13.95 0.79
N GLY A 86 -8.18 -14.26 1.74
CA GLY A 86 -6.86 -14.83 1.49
C GLY A 86 -6.92 -16.11 0.66
N MET A 87 -7.79 -17.04 1.02
CA MET A 87 -7.92 -18.32 0.29
C MET A 87 -8.47 -18.11 -1.13
N ILE A 88 -9.47 -17.24 -1.30
CA ILE A 88 -10.03 -16.90 -2.60
C ILE A 88 -8.97 -16.22 -3.49
N MET A 89 -8.14 -15.35 -2.91
CA MET A 89 -7.03 -14.69 -3.62
C MET A 89 -6.01 -15.71 -4.15
N VAL A 90 -5.61 -16.69 -3.34
CA VAL A 90 -4.68 -17.75 -3.79
C VAL A 90 -5.27 -18.50 -5.00
N ALA A 91 -6.52 -18.92 -4.89
CA ALA A 91 -7.18 -19.70 -5.95
C ALA A 91 -7.26 -18.91 -7.26
N GLY A 92 -7.73 -17.67 -7.24
CA GLY A 92 -7.91 -16.93 -8.48
C GLY A 92 -6.60 -16.42 -9.09
N VAL A 93 -5.54 -16.20 -8.30
CA VAL A 93 -4.21 -15.91 -8.87
C VAL A 93 -3.62 -17.14 -9.57
N ILE A 94 -3.82 -18.34 -9.02
CA ILE A 94 -3.44 -19.59 -9.70
C ILE A 94 -4.21 -19.76 -11.01
N ILE A 95 -5.52 -19.50 -10.99
CA ILE A 95 -6.37 -19.55 -12.19
C ILE A 95 -5.88 -18.56 -13.24
N LEU A 96 -5.62 -17.30 -12.85
CA LEU A 96 -5.08 -16.29 -13.74
C LEU A 96 -3.78 -16.77 -14.40
N PHE A 97 -2.86 -17.35 -13.63
CA PHE A 97 -1.60 -17.88 -14.15
C PHE A 97 -1.84 -18.99 -15.19
N ILE A 98 -2.66 -19.99 -14.84
CA ILE A 98 -2.97 -21.12 -15.73
C ILE A 98 -3.66 -20.63 -17.01
N SER A 99 -4.68 -19.77 -16.89
CA SER A 99 -5.40 -19.22 -18.03
C SER A 99 -4.48 -18.42 -18.95
N THR A 100 -3.54 -17.65 -18.39
CA THR A 100 -2.54 -16.89 -19.15
C THR A 100 -1.63 -17.83 -19.95
N LEU A 101 -1.17 -18.92 -19.36
CA LEU A 101 -0.35 -19.92 -20.05
C LEU A 101 -1.12 -20.64 -21.16
N ILE A 102 -2.37 -21.02 -20.91
CA ILE A 102 -3.21 -21.68 -21.93
C ILE A 102 -3.45 -20.73 -23.11
N LYS A 103 -3.86 -19.49 -22.85
CA LYS A 103 -4.10 -18.49 -23.90
C LYS A 103 -2.86 -18.19 -24.73
N GLY A 104 -1.69 -18.20 -24.08
CA GLY A 104 -0.40 -17.97 -24.72
C GLY A 104 0.22 -19.18 -25.41
N ASN A 105 -0.44 -20.34 -25.42
CA ASN A 105 0.13 -21.61 -25.90
C ASN A 105 1.47 -21.97 -25.22
N GLY A 106 1.55 -21.71 -23.91
CA GLY A 106 2.70 -22.01 -23.07
C GLY A 106 3.74 -20.88 -22.98
N LEU A 107 4.65 -21.05 -22.02
CA LEU A 107 5.65 -20.03 -21.67
C LEU A 107 6.64 -19.74 -22.82
N SER A 108 7.01 -20.76 -23.59
CA SER A 108 7.95 -20.63 -24.71
C SER A 108 7.43 -19.67 -25.77
N ASN A 109 6.16 -19.84 -26.17
CA ASN A 109 5.54 -18.99 -27.19
C ASN A 109 5.33 -17.55 -26.68
N ILE A 110 4.87 -17.36 -25.44
CA ILE A 110 4.79 -16.03 -24.81
C ILE A 110 6.15 -15.32 -24.84
N THR A 111 7.22 -16.03 -24.46
CA THR A 111 8.58 -15.48 -24.42
C THR A 111 9.09 -15.12 -25.82
N ALA A 112 8.83 -15.97 -26.81
CA ALA A 112 9.17 -15.71 -28.21
C ALA A 112 8.45 -14.46 -28.75
N GLN A 113 7.15 -14.34 -28.48
CA GLN A 113 6.35 -13.19 -28.90
C GLN A 113 6.81 -11.89 -28.21
N LEU A 114 7.11 -11.92 -26.91
CA LEU A 114 7.71 -10.77 -26.21
C LEU A 114 9.06 -10.37 -26.79
N SER A 115 9.92 -11.34 -27.11
CA SER A 115 11.22 -11.10 -27.71
C SER A 115 11.10 -10.51 -29.12
N ALA A 116 10.07 -10.91 -29.88
CA ALA A 116 9.78 -10.35 -31.20
C ALA A 116 9.34 -8.88 -31.12
N ILE A 117 8.58 -8.51 -30.08
CA ILE A 117 8.21 -7.10 -29.82
C ILE A 117 9.45 -6.28 -29.48
N ASN A 118 10.24 -6.75 -28.50
CA ASN A 118 11.52 -6.13 -28.16
C ASN A 118 12.37 -7.15 -27.37
N PRO A 119 13.57 -7.53 -27.86
CA PRO A 119 14.44 -8.50 -27.18
C PRO A 119 14.86 -8.11 -25.75
N LYS A 120 14.70 -6.84 -25.35
CA LYS A 120 14.96 -6.40 -23.97
C LYS A 120 13.84 -6.76 -23.00
N LEU A 121 12.63 -7.09 -23.47
CA LEU A 121 11.49 -7.44 -22.61
C LEU A 121 11.64 -8.81 -21.92
N THR A 122 12.48 -9.68 -22.47
CA THR A 122 12.77 -11.02 -21.90
C THR A 122 14.06 -11.04 -21.08
N LYS A 123 14.74 -9.89 -20.94
CA LYS A 123 15.93 -9.75 -20.09
C LYS A 123 15.54 -9.41 -18.65
N ILE A 124 16.45 -9.71 -17.71
CA ILE A 124 16.31 -9.37 -16.28
C ILE A 124 16.05 -7.86 -16.09
N ILE A 125 16.72 -7.03 -16.89
CA ILE A 125 16.55 -5.57 -16.89
C ILE A 125 15.92 -5.16 -18.22
N GLY A 126 14.60 -5.04 -18.21
CA GLY A 126 13.83 -4.50 -19.32
C GLY A 126 13.80 -2.96 -19.35
N PRO A 127 13.27 -2.36 -20.42
CA PRO A 127 12.94 -0.94 -20.45
C PRO A 127 11.96 -0.61 -19.32
N PRO A 128 12.08 0.54 -18.63
CA PRO A 128 12.94 1.69 -18.94
C PRO A 128 14.38 1.63 -18.38
N GLY A 129 14.78 0.53 -17.73
CA GLY A 129 16.16 0.35 -17.24
C GLY A 129 16.24 -0.05 -15.77
N LEU A 130 17.47 -0.15 -15.25
CA LEU A 130 17.74 -0.66 -13.90
C LEU A 130 17.17 0.24 -12.80
N TRP A 131 17.36 1.55 -12.90
CA TRP A 131 16.95 2.47 -11.83
C TRP A 131 15.43 2.48 -11.58
N PRO A 132 14.56 2.59 -12.61
CA PRO A 132 13.11 2.51 -12.39
C PRO A 132 12.66 1.14 -11.89
N LEU A 133 13.26 0.04 -12.36
CA LEU A 133 12.97 -1.30 -11.87
C LEU A 133 13.35 -1.45 -10.40
N PHE A 134 14.58 -1.07 -10.05
CA PHE A 134 15.06 -1.04 -8.67
C PHE A 134 14.14 -0.20 -7.79
N SER A 135 13.78 1.00 -8.24
CA SER A 135 12.90 1.89 -7.49
C SER A 135 11.51 1.27 -7.26
N LEU A 136 10.93 0.63 -8.26
CA LEU A 136 9.65 -0.05 -8.10
C LEU A 136 9.75 -1.23 -7.12
N VAL A 137 10.77 -2.07 -7.26
CA VAL A 137 10.99 -3.24 -6.39
C VAL A 137 11.29 -2.79 -4.96
N PHE A 138 12.15 -1.79 -4.77
CA PHE A 138 12.50 -1.25 -3.46
C PHE A 138 11.28 -0.64 -2.78
N LEU A 139 10.53 0.21 -3.47
CA LEU A 139 9.30 0.79 -2.95
C LEU A 139 8.32 -0.31 -2.51
N THR A 140 8.04 -1.28 -3.38
CA THR A 140 7.02 -2.31 -3.13
C THR A 140 7.45 -3.35 -2.10
N SER A 141 8.75 -3.56 -1.89
CA SER A 141 9.29 -4.59 -0.99
C SER A 141 9.73 -4.05 0.36
N VAL A 142 10.29 -2.84 0.41
CA VAL A 142 10.85 -2.25 1.63
C VAL A 142 9.82 -1.38 2.35
N ALA A 143 8.95 -0.65 1.63
CA ALA A 143 7.95 0.21 2.28
C ALA A 143 7.00 -0.58 3.20
N PRO A 144 6.54 -1.81 2.86
CA PRO A 144 5.72 -2.64 3.74
C PRO A 144 6.28 -2.83 5.16
N PHE A 145 7.60 -2.81 5.35
CA PHE A 145 8.22 -2.98 6.67
C PHE A 145 7.88 -1.85 7.64
N ALA A 146 7.52 -0.68 7.13
CA ALA A 146 7.23 0.51 7.90
C ALA A 146 5.76 0.98 7.72
N MET A 147 4.92 0.17 7.08
CA MET A 147 3.53 0.51 6.84
C MET A 147 2.65 0.23 8.07
N PRO A 148 1.93 1.23 8.61
CA PRO A 148 1.16 1.09 9.84
C PRO A 148 0.05 0.03 9.72
N GLN A 149 -0.58 -0.10 8.54
CA GLN A 149 -1.65 -1.07 8.29
C GLN A 149 -1.19 -2.53 8.30
N LEU A 150 0.11 -2.77 8.09
CA LEU A 150 0.73 -4.08 8.21
C LEU A 150 1.27 -4.29 9.63
N ILE A 151 1.92 -3.27 10.19
CA ILE A 151 2.50 -3.31 11.54
C ILE A 151 1.42 -3.56 12.60
N GLN A 152 0.23 -2.98 12.45
CA GLN A 152 -0.85 -3.15 13.43
C GLN A 152 -1.24 -4.61 13.69
N LYS A 153 -1.07 -5.49 12.68
CA LYS A 153 -1.40 -6.91 12.80
C LYS A 153 -0.47 -7.60 13.80
N PHE A 154 0.77 -7.12 13.96
CA PHE A 154 1.72 -7.64 14.94
C PHE A 154 1.35 -7.32 16.39
N TYR A 155 0.64 -6.22 16.66
CA TYR A 155 0.17 -5.90 18.02
C TYR A 155 -0.94 -6.84 18.50
N ALA A 156 -1.61 -7.55 17.60
CA ALA A 156 -2.68 -8.50 17.91
C ALA A 156 -2.19 -9.96 18.00
N ILE A 157 -0.89 -10.22 17.83
CA ILE A 157 -0.33 -11.57 17.88
C ILE A 157 -0.37 -12.10 19.31
N LYS A 158 -0.94 -13.31 19.46
CA LYS A 158 -1.14 -13.95 20.77
C LYS A 158 0.13 -14.64 21.29
N ASP A 159 0.88 -15.30 20.41
CA ASP A 159 1.98 -16.18 20.81
C ASP A 159 3.08 -16.29 19.75
N LYS A 160 4.23 -16.83 20.15
CA LYS A 160 5.41 -16.97 19.28
C LYS A 160 5.21 -17.97 18.13
N ARG A 161 4.36 -19.00 18.28
CA ARG A 161 4.10 -19.96 17.19
C ARG A 161 3.33 -19.28 16.06
N ALA A 162 2.35 -18.44 16.41
CA ALA A 162 1.62 -17.63 15.43
C ALA A 162 2.54 -16.73 14.58
N ILE A 163 3.64 -16.21 15.15
CA ILE A 163 4.65 -15.45 14.38
C ILE A 163 5.29 -16.33 13.31
N ARG A 164 5.75 -17.54 13.68
CA ARG A 164 6.45 -18.44 12.74
C ARG A 164 5.52 -18.90 11.62
N THR A 165 4.29 -19.29 11.96
CA THR A 165 3.29 -19.70 10.96
C THR A 165 2.94 -18.53 10.04
N GLY A 166 2.69 -17.34 10.60
CA GLY A 166 2.40 -16.13 9.83
C GLY A 166 3.53 -15.74 8.88
N MET A 167 4.78 -15.87 9.31
CA MET A 167 5.96 -15.61 8.47
C MET A 167 6.00 -16.53 7.25
N ILE A 168 5.91 -17.85 7.45
CA ILE A 168 5.96 -18.83 6.35
C ILE A 168 4.80 -18.62 5.38
N ALA A 169 3.57 -18.51 5.91
CA ALA A 169 2.38 -18.31 5.10
C ALA A 169 2.46 -17.01 4.27
N SER A 170 2.89 -15.91 4.90
CA SER A 170 3.01 -14.61 4.21
C SER A 170 4.11 -14.61 3.16
N THR A 171 5.25 -15.29 3.39
CA THR A 171 6.34 -15.40 2.41
C THR A 171 5.91 -16.20 1.18
N ILE A 172 5.27 -17.36 1.37
CA ILE A 172 4.76 -18.17 0.25
C ILE A 172 3.72 -17.39 -0.55
N PHE A 173 2.80 -16.72 0.16
CA PHE A 173 1.78 -15.88 -0.46
C PHE A 173 2.41 -14.71 -1.24
N ALA A 174 3.43 -14.05 -0.69
CA ALA A 174 4.11 -12.95 -1.37
C ALA A 174 4.81 -13.41 -2.64
N ILE A 175 5.48 -14.58 -2.63
CA ILE A 175 6.12 -15.16 -3.83
C ILE A 175 5.08 -15.44 -4.90
N LEU A 176 3.96 -16.08 -4.53
CA LEU A 176 2.87 -16.42 -5.44
C LEU A 176 2.28 -15.15 -6.10
N ILE A 177 1.81 -14.19 -5.29
CA ILE A 177 1.12 -13.00 -5.77
C ILE A 177 2.07 -12.12 -6.59
N THR A 178 3.28 -11.88 -6.09
CA THR A 178 4.26 -11.01 -6.75
C THR A 178 4.71 -11.64 -8.06
N GLY A 179 5.09 -12.92 -8.06
CA GLY A 179 5.55 -13.61 -9.25
C GLY A 179 4.50 -13.60 -10.35
N ILE A 180 3.25 -13.92 -10.01
CA ILE A 180 2.17 -14.00 -10.99
C ILE A 180 1.75 -12.59 -11.46
N ALA A 181 1.66 -11.59 -10.58
CA ALA A 181 1.29 -10.24 -10.97
C ALA A 181 2.29 -9.58 -11.94
N TYR A 182 3.60 -9.73 -11.69
CA TYR A 182 4.62 -9.24 -12.63
C TYR A 182 4.63 -10.03 -13.93
N PHE A 183 4.46 -11.36 -13.87
CA PHE A 183 4.36 -12.21 -15.05
C PHE A 183 3.18 -11.80 -15.95
N THR A 184 1.96 -11.76 -15.40
CA THR A 184 0.74 -11.43 -16.17
C THR A 184 0.75 -9.98 -16.66
N GLY A 185 1.31 -9.06 -15.87
CA GLY A 185 1.52 -7.68 -16.30
C GLY A 185 2.39 -7.59 -17.56
N ALA A 186 3.47 -8.38 -17.64
CA ALA A 186 4.34 -8.41 -18.82
C ALA A 186 3.64 -9.01 -20.05
N THR A 187 2.77 -10.01 -19.88
CA THR A 187 2.07 -10.66 -21.00
C THR A 187 0.95 -9.81 -21.61
N THR A 188 0.53 -8.71 -20.98
CA THR A 188 -0.45 -7.76 -21.57
C THR A 188 -0.07 -7.32 -22.99
N ARG A 189 1.23 -7.15 -23.27
CA ARG A 189 1.76 -6.76 -24.59
C ARG A 189 1.57 -7.81 -25.68
N VAL A 190 1.38 -9.06 -25.28
CA VAL A 190 1.16 -10.19 -26.18
C VAL A 190 -0.32 -10.32 -26.52
N PHE A 191 -1.19 -10.16 -25.53
CA PHE A 191 -2.61 -10.45 -25.67
C PHE A 191 -3.48 -9.25 -26.03
N LEU A 192 -3.01 -8.02 -25.76
CA LEU A 192 -3.78 -6.81 -25.94
C LEU A 192 -3.15 -5.92 -27.02
N SER A 193 -3.99 -5.53 -27.98
CA SER A 193 -3.71 -4.50 -28.98
C SER A 193 -4.90 -3.53 -29.03
N SER A 194 -4.73 -2.40 -29.72
CA SER A 194 -5.82 -1.44 -29.97
C SER A 194 -7.01 -2.07 -30.71
N GLU A 195 -6.77 -3.11 -31.50
CA GLU A 195 -7.80 -3.85 -32.22
C GLU A 195 -8.56 -4.83 -31.31
N VAL A 196 -7.84 -5.56 -30.45
CA VAL A 196 -8.43 -6.59 -29.58
C VAL A 196 -9.14 -5.96 -28.38
N ALA A 197 -8.58 -4.90 -27.81
CA ALA A 197 -9.09 -4.28 -26.59
C ALA A 197 -9.11 -2.75 -26.72
N PRO A 198 -9.98 -2.18 -27.56
CA PRO A 198 -9.99 -0.74 -27.85
C PRO A 198 -10.21 0.11 -26.58
N ALA A 199 -10.93 -0.41 -25.58
CA ALA A 199 -11.13 0.27 -24.30
C ALA A 199 -9.84 0.47 -23.47
N ALA A 200 -8.78 -0.32 -23.76
CA ALA A 200 -7.49 -0.24 -23.10
C ALA A 200 -6.51 0.74 -23.76
N PHE A 201 -6.89 1.32 -24.91
CA PHE A 201 -6.02 2.20 -25.69
C PHE A 201 -6.74 3.51 -26.02
N ASN A 202 -5.99 4.61 -26.01
CA ASN A 202 -6.47 5.91 -26.45
C ASN A 202 -5.47 6.47 -27.46
N ASN A 203 -5.88 6.59 -28.73
CA ASN A 203 -5.00 6.96 -29.85
C ASN A 203 -3.71 6.10 -29.87
N GLU A 204 -3.89 4.77 -29.85
CA GLU A 204 -2.82 3.75 -29.81
C GLU A 204 -1.93 3.76 -28.55
N LYS A 205 -2.12 4.71 -27.63
CA LYS A 205 -1.40 4.75 -26.36
C LYS A 205 -2.14 3.92 -25.31
N PRO A 206 -1.44 3.06 -24.55
CA PRO A 206 -2.07 2.24 -23.54
C PRO A 206 -2.57 3.11 -22.38
N VAL A 207 -3.82 2.88 -21.99
CA VAL A 207 -4.38 3.33 -20.72
C VAL A 207 -3.99 2.30 -19.66
N PHE A 208 -2.85 2.53 -19.00
CA PHE A 208 -2.21 1.53 -18.13
C PHE A 208 -3.15 0.88 -17.10
N ASP A 209 -4.07 1.65 -16.52
CA ASP A 209 -5.01 1.16 -15.49
C ASP A 209 -6.14 0.29 -16.06
N ALA A 210 -6.38 0.34 -17.37
CA ALA A 210 -7.36 -0.49 -18.07
C ALA A 210 -6.77 -1.81 -18.60
N LEU A 211 -5.44 -1.89 -18.77
CA LEU A 211 -4.78 -3.08 -19.34
C LEU A 211 -5.05 -4.36 -18.54
N MET A 212 -4.89 -4.32 -17.21
CA MET A 212 -5.11 -5.51 -16.40
C MET A 212 -6.58 -5.95 -16.41
N PRO A 213 -7.58 -5.07 -16.21
CA PRO A 213 -8.99 -5.42 -16.42
C PRO A 213 -9.29 -6.12 -17.75
N GLU A 214 -8.80 -5.55 -18.85
CA GLU A 214 -9.02 -6.09 -20.20
C GLU A 214 -8.28 -7.41 -20.41
N LEU A 215 -7.08 -7.57 -19.84
CA LEU A 215 -6.37 -8.85 -19.86
C LEU A 215 -7.20 -9.94 -19.19
N LEU A 216 -7.75 -9.66 -18.01
CA LEU A 216 -8.57 -10.62 -17.28
C LEU A 216 -9.80 -11.03 -18.10
N ALA A 217 -10.48 -10.07 -18.74
CA ALA A 217 -11.63 -10.35 -19.59
C ALA A 217 -11.29 -11.21 -20.82
N ASN A 218 -10.06 -11.08 -21.36
CA ASN A 218 -9.63 -11.78 -22.58
C ASN A 218 -9.00 -13.16 -22.33
N VAL A 219 -8.37 -13.34 -21.17
CA VAL A 219 -7.59 -14.54 -20.83
C VAL A 219 -8.42 -15.53 -20.02
N ILE A 220 -9.30 -15.05 -19.15
CA ILE A 220 -10.01 -15.91 -18.22
C ILE A 220 -11.28 -16.45 -18.87
N PRO A 221 -11.51 -17.77 -18.81
CA PRO A 221 -12.75 -18.36 -19.32
C PRO A 221 -13.99 -17.73 -18.70
N ALA A 222 -15.04 -17.51 -19.50
CA ALA A 222 -16.29 -16.90 -19.04
C ALA A 222 -16.91 -17.64 -17.84
N SER A 223 -16.73 -18.96 -17.77
CA SER A 223 -17.18 -19.80 -16.64
C SER A 223 -16.51 -19.46 -15.30
N LEU A 224 -15.35 -18.81 -15.31
CA LEU A 224 -14.58 -18.44 -14.11
C LEU A 224 -14.60 -16.92 -13.82
N SER A 225 -15.32 -16.13 -14.63
CA SER A 225 -15.42 -14.67 -14.49
C SER A 225 -15.96 -14.23 -13.11
N VAL A 226 -16.99 -14.91 -12.61
CA VAL A 226 -17.57 -14.67 -11.28
C VAL A 226 -16.56 -14.91 -10.17
N LEU A 227 -15.77 -15.98 -10.28
CA LEU A 227 -14.75 -16.30 -9.28
C LEU A 227 -13.65 -15.23 -9.25
N MET A 228 -13.28 -14.69 -10.42
CA MET A 228 -12.29 -13.62 -10.51
C MET A 228 -12.78 -12.31 -9.94
N LEU A 229 -14.06 -11.99 -10.18
CA LEU A 229 -14.69 -10.86 -9.52
C LEU A 229 -14.66 -11.01 -8.00
N LEU A 230 -15.01 -12.19 -7.49
CA LEU A 230 -14.93 -12.48 -6.06
C LEU A 230 -13.50 -12.33 -5.53
N LEU A 231 -12.48 -12.77 -6.27
CA LEU A 231 -11.07 -12.55 -5.92
C LEU A 231 -10.74 -11.07 -5.80
N ILE A 232 -11.07 -10.28 -6.81
CA ILE A 232 -10.71 -8.86 -6.87
C ILE A 232 -11.41 -8.09 -5.74
N LEU A 233 -12.69 -8.38 -5.53
CA LEU A 233 -13.49 -7.79 -4.48
C LEU A 233 -12.91 -8.13 -3.10
N SER A 234 -12.56 -9.40 -2.89
CA SER A 234 -11.94 -9.90 -1.67
C SER A 234 -10.59 -9.20 -1.37
N ALA A 235 -9.72 -9.09 -2.38
CA ALA A 235 -8.41 -8.43 -2.27
C ALA A 235 -8.53 -6.95 -1.92
N SER A 236 -9.48 -6.27 -2.57
CA SER A 236 -9.68 -4.84 -2.39
C SER A 236 -10.35 -4.52 -1.05
N MET A 237 -11.34 -5.33 -0.63
CA MET A 237 -12.07 -5.10 0.63
C MET A 237 -11.20 -5.30 1.86
N SER A 238 -10.37 -6.35 1.91
CA SER A 238 -9.41 -6.55 3.00
C SER A 238 -8.42 -5.38 3.11
N THR A 239 -7.97 -4.86 1.96
CA THR A 239 -7.08 -3.70 1.91
C THR A 239 -7.78 -2.42 2.37
N LEU A 240 -8.95 -2.10 1.82
CA LEU A 240 -9.75 -0.92 2.20
C LEU A 240 -10.08 -0.94 3.69
N ALA A 241 -10.46 -2.10 4.24
CA ALA A 241 -10.71 -2.26 5.66
C ALA A 241 -9.51 -1.85 6.52
N ALA A 242 -8.32 -2.36 6.19
CA ALA A 242 -7.11 -2.04 6.92
C ALA A 242 -6.75 -0.55 6.82
N LEU A 243 -6.86 0.05 5.62
CA LEU A 243 -6.55 1.46 5.39
C LEU A 243 -7.49 2.40 6.16
N VAL A 244 -8.79 2.13 6.10
CA VAL A 244 -9.82 2.92 6.78
C VAL A 244 -9.64 2.83 8.30
N LEU A 245 -9.49 1.62 8.85
CA LEU A 245 -9.32 1.42 10.29
C LEU A 245 -8.07 2.12 10.85
N VAL A 246 -6.94 1.99 10.16
CA VAL A 246 -5.67 2.60 10.58
C VAL A 246 -5.76 4.12 10.52
N SER A 247 -6.35 4.66 9.45
CA SER A 247 -6.48 6.10 9.29
C SER A 247 -7.45 6.69 10.31
N SER A 248 -8.61 6.08 10.50
CA SER A 248 -9.60 6.51 11.48
C SER A 248 -9.08 6.41 12.91
N SER A 249 -8.36 5.33 13.26
CA SER A 249 -7.76 5.18 14.59
C SER A 249 -6.60 6.15 14.82
N SER A 250 -5.80 6.47 13.80
CA SER A 250 -4.73 7.45 13.92
C SER A 250 -5.27 8.85 14.24
N VAL A 251 -6.42 9.23 13.69
CA VAL A 251 -7.03 10.53 14.00
C VAL A 251 -7.83 10.47 15.31
N SER A 252 -8.62 9.44 15.54
CA SER A 252 -9.46 9.37 16.74
C SER A 252 -8.66 9.12 18.02
N LYS A 253 -7.75 8.14 18.00
CA LYS A 253 -7.02 7.66 19.18
C LYS A 253 -5.73 8.43 19.36
N ASP A 254 -4.93 8.57 18.31
CA ASP A 254 -3.61 9.17 18.45
C ASP A 254 -3.65 10.70 18.46
N ILE A 255 -4.53 11.34 17.67
CA ILE A 255 -4.71 12.80 17.68
C ILE A 255 -5.76 13.23 18.70
N TYR A 256 -7.03 12.84 18.51
CA TYR A 256 -8.12 13.38 19.31
C TYR A 256 -8.04 12.93 20.77
N ALA A 257 -8.00 11.63 21.04
CA ALA A 257 -7.83 11.14 22.41
C ALA A 257 -6.41 11.41 22.97
N GLY A 258 -5.38 11.44 22.12
CA GLY A 258 -4.01 11.68 22.55
C GLY A 258 -3.73 13.12 22.99
N PHE A 259 -4.31 14.11 22.30
CA PHE A 259 -3.97 15.53 22.47
C PHE A 259 -5.15 16.43 22.85
N ILE A 260 -6.37 16.13 22.37
CA ILE A 260 -7.54 17.03 22.49
C ILE A 260 -8.40 16.65 23.70
N ASN A 261 -8.91 15.42 23.75
CA ASN A 261 -9.75 14.92 24.82
C ASN A 261 -9.31 13.54 25.33
N LYS A 262 -8.40 13.56 26.31
CA LYS A 262 -7.83 12.36 26.93
C LYS A 262 -8.81 11.51 27.75
N LYS A 263 -9.98 12.07 28.09
CA LYS A 263 -11.00 11.40 28.92
C LYS A 263 -12.22 10.97 28.11
N ILE A 264 -12.11 10.92 26.78
CA ILE A 264 -13.20 10.46 25.92
C ILE A 264 -13.59 9.02 26.30
N SER A 265 -14.90 8.76 26.41
CA SER A 265 -15.41 7.42 26.67
C SER A 265 -15.19 6.49 25.47
N ASP A 266 -15.08 5.19 25.72
CA ASP A 266 -14.92 4.19 24.65
C ASP A 266 -16.07 4.21 23.63
N LYS A 267 -17.30 4.49 24.10
CA LYS A 267 -18.48 4.62 23.24
C LYS A 267 -18.34 5.82 22.30
N SER A 268 -17.97 6.98 22.83
CA SER A 268 -17.75 8.20 22.03
C SER A 268 -16.56 8.05 21.08
N LEU A 269 -15.48 7.40 21.52
CA LEU A 269 -14.30 7.15 20.69
C LEU A 269 -14.64 6.21 19.51
N THR A 270 -15.44 5.18 19.77
CA THR A 270 -15.92 4.26 18.72
C THR A 270 -16.82 4.97 17.72
N MET A 271 -17.71 5.86 18.17
CA MET A 271 -18.53 6.68 17.29
C MET A 271 -17.69 7.63 16.44
N LEU A 272 -16.68 8.28 17.03
CA LEU A 272 -15.75 9.13 16.31
C LEU A 272 -14.96 8.35 15.24
N MET A 273 -14.50 7.13 15.55
CA MET A 273 -13.86 6.25 14.57
C MET A 273 -14.79 5.96 13.38
N ARG A 274 -16.06 5.66 13.64
CA ARG A 274 -17.06 5.40 12.58
C ARG A 274 -17.28 6.62 11.67
N ILE A 275 -17.41 7.80 12.26
CA ILE A 275 -17.57 9.06 11.51
C ILE A 275 -16.33 9.32 10.65
N LEU A 276 -15.13 9.21 11.23
CA LEU A 276 -13.87 9.42 10.52
C LEU A 276 -13.67 8.38 9.40
N SER A 277 -14.13 7.15 9.59
CA SER A 277 -14.12 6.13 8.53
C SER A 277 -14.99 6.54 7.35
N ALA A 278 -16.20 7.03 7.60
CA ALA A 278 -17.08 7.53 6.54
C ALA A 278 -16.46 8.72 5.79
N VAL A 279 -15.88 9.68 6.52
CA VAL A 279 -15.17 10.83 5.94
C VAL A 279 -13.98 10.37 5.10
N PHE A 280 -13.17 9.44 5.60
CA PHE A 280 -12.01 8.91 4.88
C PHE A 280 -12.43 8.23 3.57
N ILE A 281 -13.49 7.42 3.60
CA ILE A 281 -14.03 6.75 2.40
C ILE A 281 -14.54 7.80 1.41
N LEU A 282 -15.28 8.81 1.88
CA LEU A 282 -15.79 9.87 1.03
C LEU A 282 -14.66 10.62 0.30
N ILE A 283 -13.61 11.02 1.01
CA ILE A 283 -12.45 11.69 0.40
C ILE A 283 -11.76 10.77 -0.61
N SER A 284 -11.60 9.49 -0.28
CA SER A 284 -10.99 8.49 -1.17
C SER A 284 -11.80 8.33 -2.47
N VAL A 285 -13.13 8.28 -2.37
CA VAL A 285 -14.04 8.19 -3.52
C VAL A 285 -13.98 9.47 -4.36
N ILE A 286 -13.94 10.65 -3.73
CA ILE A 286 -13.81 11.93 -4.45
C ILE A 286 -12.49 11.96 -5.24
N ILE A 287 -11.37 11.55 -4.66
CA ILE A 287 -10.08 11.50 -5.37
C ILE A 287 -10.14 10.49 -6.52
N ALA A 288 -10.73 9.32 -6.29
CA ALA A 288 -10.90 8.29 -7.32
C ALA A 288 -11.77 8.79 -8.49
N TYR A 289 -12.80 9.61 -8.21
CA TYR A 289 -13.66 10.21 -9.24
C TYR A 289 -12.86 11.11 -10.20
N PHE A 290 -11.95 11.93 -9.67
CA PHE A 290 -11.14 12.85 -10.48
C PHE A 290 -10.00 12.17 -11.26
N LYS A 291 -9.59 10.96 -10.87
CA LYS A 291 -8.52 10.18 -11.56
C LYS A 291 -7.26 11.01 -11.85
N PRO A 292 -6.61 11.60 -10.82
CA PRO A 292 -5.57 12.60 -11.02
C PRO A 292 -4.34 12.08 -11.80
N THR A 293 -4.06 10.78 -11.72
CA THR A 293 -2.96 10.11 -12.43
C THR A 293 -3.19 8.59 -12.40
N THR A 294 -2.26 7.81 -12.93
CA THR A 294 -2.34 6.33 -12.94
C THR A 294 -2.32 5.74 -11.55
N ILE A 295 -2.93 4.57 -11.37
CA ILE A 295 -2.99 3.84 -10.08
C ILE A 295 -1.57 3.65 -9.50
N VAL A 296 -0.61 3.21 -10.32
CA VAL A 296 0.79 3.03 -9.90
C VAL A 296 1.40 4.35 -9.42
N SER A 297 1.08 5.46 -10.06
CA SER A 297 1.60 6.77 -9.66
C SER A 297 1.05 7.19 -8.30
N ILE A 298 -0.26 7.03 -8.08
CA ILE A 298 -0.92 7.33 -6.80
C ILE A 298 -0.36 6.46 -5.67
N LEU A 299 -0.22 5.14 -5.91
CA LEU A 299 0.38 4.22 -4.96
C LEU A 299 1.83 4.58 -4.66
N GLY A 300 2.61 4.96 -5.66
CA GLY A 300 4.00 5.37 -5.48
C GLY A 300 4.16 6.60 -4.58
N ILE A 301 3.25 7.59 -4.70
CA ILE A 301 3.23 8.76 -3.81
C ILE A 301 2.89 8.33 -2.39
N SER A 302 1.82 7.54 -2.22
CA SER A 302 1.35 7.10 -0.91
C SER A 302 2.41 6.25 -0.20
N TRP A 303 2.86 5.17 -0.83
CA TRP A 303 3.81 4.22 -0.25
C TRP A 303 5.17 4.87 -0.07
N GLY A 304 5.57 5.72 -1.01
CA GLY A 304 6.81 6.48 -0.95
C GLY A 304 6.82 7.44 0.23
N ALA A 305 5.75 8.22 0.43
CA ALA A 305 5.62 9.13 1.54
C ALA A 305 5.55 8.40 2.89
N ILE A 306 4.70 7.38 3.01
CA ILE A 306 4.57 6.55 4.22
C ILE A 306 5.91 5.90 4.57
N GLY A 307 6.57 5.27 3.59
CA GLY A 307 7.89 4.67 3.77
C GLY A 307 8.93 5.72 4.17
N SER A 308 8.92 6.89 3.53
CA SER A 308 9.86 7.98 3.84
C SER A 308 9.70 8.55 5.25
N VAL A 309 8.47 8.67 5.75
CA VAL A 309 8.24 9.14 7.12
C VAL A 309 8.66 8.08 8.13
N PHE A 310 8.36 6.80 7.86
CA PHE A 310 8.37 5.78 8.90
C PHE A 310 9.57 4.83 8.88
N LEU A 311 10.19 4.59 7.73
CA LEU A 311 11.19 3.53 7.59
C LEU A 311 12.41 3.73 8.47
N GLY A 312 13.03 4.92 8.42
CA GLY A 312 14.15 5.28 9.28
C GLY A 312 13.77 5.21 10.77
N PRO A 313 12.77 5.97 11.23
CA PRO A 313 12.34 5.96 12.63
C PRO A 313 11.93 4.59 13.16
N PHE A 314 11.31 3.75 12.34
CA PHE A 314 10.83 2.43 12.77
C PHE A 314 11.96 1.41 12.85
N ILE A 315 12.71 1.21 11.77
CA ILE A 315 13.78 0.20 11.71
C ILE A 315 14.86 0.48 12.75
N TRP A 316 15.41 1.69 12.77
CA TRP A 316 16.45 2.04 13.74
C TRP A 316 15.92 2.10 15.19
N GLY A 317 14.65 2.47 15.36
CA GLY A 317 14.00 2.47 16.67
C GLY A 317 13.86 1.08 17.28
N LEU A 318 13.67 0.05 16.43
CA LEU A 318 13.56 -1.35 16.85
C LEU A 318 14.92 -2.00 17.09
N PHE A 319 15.87 -1.81 16.17
CA PHE A 319 17.13 -2.58 16.17
C PHE A 319 18.29 -1.88 16.88
N THR A 320 18.19 -0.58 17.17
CA THR A 320 19.34 0.19 17.63
C THR A 320 19.02 1.05 18.85
N LYS A 321 19.86 0.91 19.89
CA LYS A 321 19.73 1.69 21.13
C LYS A 321 20.17 3.14 20.98
N SER A 322 21.12 3.42 20.07
CA SER A 322 21.61 4.78 19.80
C SER A 322 20.64 5.66 19.01
N ALA A 323 19.59 5.08 18.39
CA ALA A 323 18.56 5.85 17.70
C ALA A 323 17.84 6.78 18.69
N ASN A 324 17.87 8.09 18.40
CA ASN A 324 17.37 9.12 19.30
C ASN A 324 16.30 10.01 18.64
N LYS A 325 15.70 10.90 19.43
CA LYS A 325 14.61 11.79 19.00
C LYS A 325 14.98 12.67 17.80
N VAL A 326 16.21 13.21 17.78
CA VAL A 326 16.64 14.13 16.71
C VAL A 326 16.84 13.36 15.41
N GLY A 327 17.50 12.20 15.45
CA GLY A 327 17.63 11.33 14.28
C GLY A 327 16.29 10.88 13.71
N ALA A 328 15.35 10.49 14.58
CA ALA A 328 14.01 10.10 14.16
C ALA A 328 13.21 11.27 13.52
N ILE A 329 13.27 12.48 14.09
CA ILE A 329 12.59 13.64 13.49
C ILE A 329 13.25 14.04 12.17
N ALA A 330 14.58 14.14 12.14
CA ALA A 330 15.32 14.52 10.94
C ALA A 330 15.05 13.54 9.80
N SER A 331 15.13 12.23 10.05
CA SER A 331 14.83 11.20 9.04
C SER A 331 13.40 11.26 8.50
N ALA A 332 12.40 11.42 9.37
CA ALA A 332 11.02 11.51 8.97
C ALA A 332 10.76 12.74 8.09
N VAL A 333 11.26 13.92 8.51
CA VAL A 333 11.03 15.19 7.81
C VAL A 333 11.84 15.27 6.52
N LEU A 334 13.14 14.93 6.55
CA LEU A 334 14.00 14.96 5.36
C LEU A 334 13.58 13.92 4.33
N GLY A 335 13.23 12.70 4.77
CA GLY A 335 12.73 11.66 3.89
C GLY A 335 11.45 12.09 3.18
N LEU A 336 10.45 12.55 3.96
CA LEU A 336 9.18 13.01 3.41
C LEU A 336 9.37 14.22 2.49
N GLY A 337 10.12 15.23 2.94
CA GLY A 337 10.41 16.43 2.17
C GLY A 337 11.07 16.09 0.83
N THR A 338 12.08 15.21 0.84
CA THR A 338 12.76 14.75 -0.38
C THR A 338 11.78 14.04 -1.31
N CYS A 339 10.97 13.10 -0.79
CA CYS A 339 9.96 12.40 -1.58
C CYS A 339 8.99 13.38 -2.27
N LEU A 340 8.46 14.36 -1.53
CA LEU A 340 7.48 15.31 -2.05
C LEU A 340 8.10 16.31 -3.04
N ILE A 341 9.30 16.83 -2.75
CA ILE A 341 10.00 17.76 -3.65
C ILE A 341 10.32 17.06 -4.98
N LEU A 342 10.81 15.82 -4.94
CA LEU A 342 11.09 15.04 -6.15
C LEU A 342 9.81 14.75 -6.94
N TYR A 343 8.70 14.46 -6.26
CA TYR A 343 7.42 14.28 -6.92
C TYR A 343 6.92 15.57 -7.59
N ILE A 344 6.99 16.72 -6.91
CA ILE A 344 6.58 18.03 -7.45
C ILE A 344 7.45 18.44 -8.63
N THR A 345 8.74 18.09 -8.63
CA THR A 345 9.67 18.28 -9.75
C THR A 345 9.49 17.25 -10.87
N LYS A 346 8.38 16.51 -10.87
CA LYS A 346 7.93 15.55 -11.90
C LYS A 346 8.77 14.28 -12.01
N MET A 347 9.53 13.91 -10.98
CA MET A 347 10.15 12.60 -10.92
C MET A 347 9.07 11.50 -10.81
N PRO A 348 9.19 10.37 -11.53
CA PRO A 348 8.25 9.25 -11.38
C PRO A 348 8.11 8.80 -9.93
N SER A 349 6.88 8.62 -9.46
CA SER A 349 6.63 8.44 -8.03
C SER A 349 7.34 7.24 -7.38
N PRO A 350 7.59 6.09 -8.05
CA PRO A 350 8.38 5.02 -7.43
C PRO A 350 9.83 5.43 -7.14
N GLN A 351 10.41 6.28 -8.00
CA GLN A 351 11.79 6.77 -7.84
C GLN A 351 11.86 7.81 -6.74
N ALA A 352 10.95 8.79 -6.74
CA ALA A 352 10.85 9.79 -5.69
C ALA A 352 10.64 9.15 -4.31
N GLY A 353 9.72 8.18 -4.22
CA GLY A 353 9.46 7.42 -3.00
C GLY A 353 10.68 6.62 -2.52
N THR A 354 11.37 5.94 -3.43
CA THR A 354 12.59 5.18 -3.11
C THR A 354 13.69 6.08 -2.56
N ILE A 355 13.94 7.22 -3.19
CA ILE A 355 14.95 8.18 -2.71
C ILE A 355 14.58 8.70 -1.33
N GLY A 356 13.32 9.11 -1.11
CA GLY A 356 12.85 9.57 0.20
C GLY A 356 13.00 8.51 1.30
N MET A 357 12.72 7.24 0.99
CA MET A 357 12.90 6.12 1.90
C MET A 357 14.38 5.87 2.25
N ILE A 358 15.27 5.94 1.24
CA ILE A 358 16.72 5.83 1.46
C ILE A 358 17.21 6.99 2.32
N VAL A 359 16.78 8.23 2.04
CA VAL A 359 17.12 9.40 2.85
C VAL A 359 16.68 9.21 4.30
N SER A 360 15.47 8.69 4.55
CA SER A 360 15.00 8.41 5.90
C SER A 360 15.84 7.34 6.61
N LEU A 361 16.17 6.25 5.92
CA LEU A 361 17.04 5.19 6.46
C LEU A 361 18.43 5.73 6.82
N VAL A 362 19.03 6.56 5.97
CA VAL A 362 20.40 7.05 6.13
C VAL A 362 20.48 8.23 7.10
N ALA A 363 19.51 9.14 7.10
CA ALA A 363 19.52 10.32 7.95
C ALA A 363 19.39 9.96 9.44
N ASN A 364 18.62 8.93 9.79
CA ASN A 364 18.40 8.60 11.21
C ASN A 364 19.70 8.31 11.98
N PRO A 365 20.57 7.36 11.55
CA PRO A 365 21.83 7.10 12.23
C PRO A 365 22.77 8.31 12.22
N ILE A 366 22.87 9.04 11.10
CA ILE A 366 23.74 10.23 10.98
C ILE A 366 23.38 11.28 12.03
N PHE A 367 22.12 11.70 12.07
CA PHE A 367 21.65 12.72 13.02
C PHE A 367 21.57 12.18 14.46
N SER A 368 21.42 10.87 14.63
CA SER A 368 21.52 10.25 15.96
C SER A 368 22.95 10.32 16.52
N MET A 369 23.97 10.15 15.67
CA MET A 369 25.39 10.22 16.07
C MET A 369 25.82 11.65 16.39
N LEU A 370 25.40 12.65 15.60
CA LEU A 370 25.74 14.06 15.83
C LEU A 370 25.39 14.54 17.23
N LYS A 371 24.26 14.09 17.78
CA LYS A 371 23.86 14.44 19.16
C LYS A 371 24.58 13.63 20.24
N SER A 372 25.07 12.43 19.92
CA SER A 372 25.88 11.65 20.87
C SER A 372 27.26 12.26 21.12
N LEU A 373 27.70 13.17 20.24
CA LEU A 373 28.96 13.92 20.32
C LEU A 373 28.84 15.23 21.11
N GLU A 374 27.63 15.68 21.47
CA GLU A 374 27.49 16.78 22.44
C GLU A 374 28.04 16.28 23.79
N PRO A 375 29.02 16.97 24.41
CA PRO A 375 29.53 16.58 25.71
C PRO A 375 28.35 16.51 26.66
N LYS A 376 28.21 15.40 27.41
CA LYS A 376 27.31 15.36 28.56
C LYS A 376 27.78 16.44 29.52
N GLY A 377 27.21 17.64 29.40
CA GLY A 377 27.47 18.76 30.27
C GLY A 377 27.31 18.30 31.72
N LYS A 378 28.37 18.54 32.49
CA LYS A 378 28.51 18.24 33.92
C LYS A 378 27.17 18.22 34.64
N LEU A 379 26.68 17.02 34.98
CA LEU A 379 25.72 16.86 36.06
C LEU A 379 26.38 17.41 37.32
N SER A 380 25.85 18.52 37.83
CA SER A 380 26.25 19.10 39.09
C SER A 380 26.14 18.04 40.18
N LYS A 381 27.29 17.69 40.76
CA LYS A 381 27.31 17.26 42.15
C LYS A 381 27.05 18.50 43.00
N ALA A 382 25.88 18.57 43.61
CA ALA A 382 25.59 19.20 44.89
C ALA A 382 24.18 18.79 45.29
#